data_AF-A0A0F9FGJ1-F1
#
_entry.id   AF-A0A0F9FGJ1-F1
#
_cell.length_a   1.000
_cell.length_b   1.000
_cell.length_c   1.000
_cell.angle_alpha   90.00
_cell.angle_beta   90.00
_cell.angle_gamma   90.00
#
_symmetry.space_group_name_H-M   'P 1'
#
loop_
_entity.id
_entity.type
_entity.pdbx_description
1 polymer ?
#
loop_
_entity_poly.entity_id
_entity_poly.type
_entity_poly.pdbx_seq_one_letter_code
_entity_poly.pdbx_strand_id
1 'polypeptide(L)'
;MRQSFKQGIVRQQTDGVGNPTFLAVSAGNKIDLIAANTPTTVSFAHCTANYSLTEFLSITGAWGPFAAGPDDFYLFWDINTRTGIRTFGHTTVAPTFGTINPPSPVDDLHFFNTVEGKMKVFDATAGTFLNKIRVFAGVYRGGATLEPNSTGSQVAISGSFLSGEIIFDDSGRGVRKGNGEFFTTEDQFIRNGAIAEPLRLESNILTAVAQENMAAFSVVAFSAFNKVLLAEYEDVEQKLVGITTSDALLGEEVNVVAQGFLLNPAFNFTTPNAELFVDEGALVETDPNISDPIGHPNPRVPVARV
;
A
#
# COMPACT_ATOMS: atom_id res chain seq x y z
N MET A 1 8.83 3.52 -0.09
CA MET A 1 9.51 3.10 -1.33
C MET A 1 10.36 4.25 -1.87
N ARG A 2 11.52 3.96 -2.46
CA ARG A 2 12.34 4.95 -3.17
C ARG A 2 12.11 4.85 -4.68
N GLN A 3 11.83 5.98 -5.33
CA GLN A 3 11.51 6.07 -6.75
C GLN A 3 12.34 7.13 -7.47
N SER A 4 12.44 7.02 -8.80
CA SER A 4 13.29 7.84 -9.67
C SER A 4 12.63 9.15 -10.16
N PHE A 5 11.41 9.42 -9.74
CA PHE A 5 10.65 10.62 -10.10
C PHE A 5 9.72 11.06 -8.97
N LYS A 6 9.26 12.31 -9.00
CA LYS A 6 8.49 12.90 -7.90
C LYS A 6 7.01 12.51 -7.90
N GLN A 7 6.37 12.54 -9.07
CA GLN A 7 4.95 12.28 -9.27
C GLN A 7 4.74 11.56 -10.59
N GLY A 8 3.80 10.61 -10.63
CA GLY A 8 3.42 9.84 -11.80
C GLY A 8 2.99 8.41 -11.49
N ILE A 9 2.98 7.55 -12.51
CA ILE A 9 2.61 6.14 -12.37
C ILE A 9 3.88 5.32 -12.11
N VAL A 10 3.90 4.58 -11.01
CA VAL A 10 5.05 3.77 -10.58
C VAL A 10 4.99 2.38 -11.19
N ARG A 11 3.82 1.76 -11.17
CA ARG A 11 3.58 0.41 -11.66
C ARG A 11 2.16 0.30 -12.18
N GLN A 12 1.98 -0.47 -13.24
CA GLN A 12 0.67 -0.75 -13.82
C GLN A 12 0.70 -2.05 -14.60
N GLN A 13 -0.48 -2.54 -14.97
CA GLN A 13 -0.61 -3.63 -15.92
C GLN A 13 -0.26 -3.18 -17.33
N THR A 14 0.50 -4.01 -18.05
CA THR A 14 0.84 -3.81 -19.47
C THR A 14 0.52 -5.06 -20.29
N ASP A 15 0.42 -4.91 -21.61
CA ASP A 15 0.43 -6.04 -22.54
C ASP A 15 1.84 -6.66 -22.68
N GLY A 16 1.96 -7.71 -23.51
CA GLY A 16 3.24 -8.39 -23.77
C GLY A 16 4.29 -7.57 -24.51
N VAL A 17 3.97 -6.34 -24.95
CA VAL A 17 4.88 -5.42 -25.63
C VAL A 17 5.15 -4.16 -24.79
N GLY A 18 4.57 -4.08 -23.58
CA GLY A 18 4.78 -2.98 -22.64
C GLY A 18 3.78 -1.82 -22.78
N ASN A 19 2.73 -1.95 -23.59
CA ASN A 19 1.69 -0.91 -23.65
C ASN A 19 0.81 -0.96 -22.41
N PRO A 20 0.39 0.18 -21.85
CA PRO A 20 -0.52 0.22 -20.71
C PRO A 20 -1.87 -0.47 -20.99
N THR A 21 -2.32 -1.36 -20.10
CA THR A 21 -3.64 -2.04 -20.19
C THR A 21 -4.47 -1.94 -18.91
N PHE A 22 -4.11 -1.00 -18.03
CA PHE A 22 -4.76 -0.79 -16.72
C PHE A 22 -6.04 0.06 -16.79
N LEU A 23 -6.44 0.53 -17.98
CA LEU A 23 -7.72 1.22 -18.20
C LEU A 23 -8.51 0.52 -19.29
N ALA A 24 -9.84 0.42 -19.14
CA ALA A 24 -10.72 -0.16 -20.13
C ALA A 24 -12.05 0.61 -20.21
N VAL A 25 -12.61 0.75 -21.41
CA VAL A 25 -13.96 1.29 -21.59
C VAL A 25 -14.98 0.22 -21.20
N SER A 26 -15.93 0.56 -20.36
CA SER A 26 -17.03 -0.32 -19.93
C SER A 26 -18.39 0.24 -20.33
N ALA A 27 -19.43 -0.56 -20.07
CA ALA A 27 -20.80 -0.22 -20.46
C ALA A 27 -21.26 1.13 -19.87
N GLY A 28 -21.97 1.91 -20.69
CA GLY A 28 -22.49 3.23 -20.29
C GLY A 28 -21.46 4.35 -20.33
N ASN A 29 -20.47 4.27 -21.23
CA ASN A 29 -19.40 5.27 -21.41
C ASN A 29 -18.64 5.56 -20.12
N LYS A 30 -18.29 4.50 -19.39
CA LYS A 30 -17.46 4.59 -18.20
C LYS A 30 -16.08 4.02 -18.50
N ILE A 31 -15.12 4.40 -17.67
CA ILE A 31 -13.77 3.85 -17.73
C ILE A 31 -13.49 3.11 -16.43
N ASP A 32 -13.09 1.86 -16.59
CA ASP A 32 -12.70 0.96 -15.52
C ASP A 32 -11.21 1.09 -15.25
N LEU A 33 -10.84 0.96 -13.99
CA LEU A 33 -9.47 0.67 -13.58
C LEU A 33 -9.27 -0.85 -13.55
N ILE A 34 -8.25 -1.37 -14.22
CA ILE A 34 -7.94 -2.79 -14.28
C ILE A 34 -6.64 -3.06 -13.50
N ALA A 35 -6.75 -3.86 -12.45
CA ALA A 35 -5.61 -4.25 -11.60
C ALA A 35 -5.57 -5.78 -11.34
N ALA A 36 -6.19 -6.58 -12.23
CA ALA A 36 -6.36 -8.01 -12.03
C ALA A 36 -5.04 -8.81 -12.06
N ASN A 37 -4.12 -8.49 -12.97
CA ASN A 37 -2.84 -9.21 -13.09
C ASN A 37 -1.69 -8.48 -12.41
N THR A 38 -1.79 -7.16 -12.28
CA THR A 38 -0.77 -6.32 -11.66
C THR A 38 -1.43 -5.11 -11.01
N PRO A 39 -1.17 -4.87 -9.71
CA PRO A 39 -1.66 -3.67 -9.03
C PRO A 39 -1.17 -2.40 -9.73
N THR A 40 -2.02 -1.38 -9.72
CA THR A 40 -1.63 -0.04 -10.20
C THR A 40 -1.13 0.78 -9.02
N THR A 41 0.17 1.10 -9.01
CA THR A 41 0.78 1.95 -7.98
C THR A 41 1.06 3.33 -8.56
N VAL A 42 0.61 4.36 -7.85
CA VAL A 42 0.67 5.75 -8.25
C VAL A 42 1.37 6.55 -7.17
N SER A 43 2.28 7.44 -7.57
CA SER A 43 2.90 8.37 -6.64
C SER A 43 2.41 9.80 -6.87
N PHE A 44 1.85 10.39 -5.82
CA PHE A 44 1.44 11.78 -5.76
C PHE A 44 2.53 12.63 -5.12
N ALA A 45 2.59 13.90 -5.46
CA ALA A 45 3.46 14.87 -4.81
C ALA A 45 2.66 16.00 -4.19
N HIS A 46 3.09 16.42 -3.00
CA HIS A 46 2.53 17.57 -2.32
C HIS A 46 3.59 18.22 -1.44
N CYS A 47 4.03 19.42 -1.82
CA CYS A 47 5.12 20.11 -1.16
C CYS A 47 6.42 19.27 -1.22
N THR A 48 6.89 18.84 -0.05
CA THR A 48 8.10 18.03 0.13
C THR A 48 7.80 16.54 0.22
N ALA A 49 6.56 16.17 0.56
CA ALA A 49 6.12 14.78 0.66
C ALA A 49 5.71 14.19 -0.70
N ASN A 50 5.89 12.87 -0.82
CA ASN A 50 5.31 12.07 -1.88
C ASN A 50 4.50 10.93 -1.26
N TYR A 51 3.33 10.67 -1.84
CA TYR A 51 2.38 9.68 -1.34
C TYR A 51 2.25 8.55 -2.33
N SER A 52 2.44 7.32 -1.88
CA SER A 52 2.19 6.11 -2.66
C SER A 52 0.76 5.65 -2.42
N LEU A 53 0.09 5.24 -3.48
CA LEU A 53 -1.22 4.60 -3.44
C LEU A 53 -1.18 3.38 -4.36
N THR A 54 -1.61 2.23 -3.87
CA THR A 54 -1.72 1.02 -4.67
C THR A 54 -3.17 0.57 -4.78
N GLU A 55 -3.63 0.42 -6.02
CA GLU A 55 -4.92 -0.16 -6.36
C GLU A 55 -4.72 -1.65 -6.61
N PHE A 56 -5.12 -2.48 -5.64
CA PHE A 56 -4.96 -3.93 -5.72
C PHE A 56 -6.07 -4.63 -6.51
N LEU A 57 -7.22 -3.98 -6.67
CA LEU A 57 -8.40 -4.55 -7.29
C LEU A 57 -8.87 -3.68 -8.45
N SER A 58 -9.42 -4.34 -9.47
CA SER A 58 -10.09 -3.64 -10.56
C SER A 58 -11.34 -2.91 -10.03
N ILE A 59 -11.58 -1.71 -10.53
CA ILE A 59 -12.73 -0.87 -10.15
C ILE A 59 -13.53 -0.57 -11.40
N THR A 60 -14.72 -1.16 -11.48
CA THR A 60 -15.66 -0.89 -12.57
C THR A 60 -16.27 0.50 -12.40
N GLY A 61 -16.27 1.27 -13.48
CA GLY A 61 -16.79 2.63 -13.51
C GLY A 61 -16.02 3.61 -12.63
N ALA A 62 -14.70 3.45 -12.55
CA ALA A 62 -13.81 4.35 -11.82
C ALA A 62 -13.97 5.80 -12.30
N TRP A 63 -14.12 6.01 -13.61
CA TRP A 63 -14.43 7.32 -14.18
C TRP A 63 -15.68 7.31 -15.06
N GLY A 64 -16.32 8.47 -15.17
CA GLY A 64 -17.53 8.68 -15.96
C GLY A 64 -18.82 8.56 -15.12
N PRO A 65 -19.99 8.40 -15.77
CA PRO A 65 -20.18 8.25 -17.21
C PRO A 65 -19.80 9.52 -18.00
N PHE A 66 -19.32 9.33 -19.23
CA PHE A 66 -18.96 10.40 -20.15
C PHE A 66 -20.07 10.67 -21.16
N ALA A 67 -20.36 11.94 -21.40
CA ALA A 67 -21.26 12.35 -22.46
C ALA A 67 -20.67 11.95 -23.82
N ALA A 68 -21.54 11.56 -24.75
CA ALA A 68 -21.13 11.39 -26.14
C ALA A 68 -20.79 12.76 -26.74
N GLY A 69 -19.60 12.92 -27.32
CA GLY A 69 -19.18 14.19 -27.88
C GLY A 69 -17.69 14.20 -28.28
N PRO A 70 -17.23 15.29 -28.92
CA PRO A 70 -15.85 15.43 -29.37
C PRO A 70 -14.87 15.79 -28.25
N ASP A 71 -15.35 15.91 -27.01
CA ASP A 71 -14.53 16.34 -25.88
C ASP A 71 -13.53 15.27 -25.46
N ASP A 72 -12.34 15.74 -25.09
CA ASP A 72 -11.31 14.91 -24.47
C ASP A 72 -11.49 14.94 -22.95
N PHE A 73 -11.46 13.77 -22.31
CA PHE A 73 -11.58 13.66 -20.85
C PHE A 73 -10.27 13.19 -20.25
N TYR A 74 -9.61 14.06 -19.48
CA TYR A 74 -8.39 13.76 -18.75
C TYR A 74 -8.73 13.14 -17.40
N LEU A 75 -8.41 11.87 -17.24
CA LEU A 75 -8.76 11.05 -16.09
C LEU A 75 -7.70 11.19 -15.00
N PHE A 76 -8.10 11.32 -13.74
CA PHE A 76 -7.16 11.42 -12.64
C PHE A 76 -7.63 10.72 -11.36
N TRP A 77 -6.65 10.30 -10.56
CA TRP A 77 -6.84 10.04 -9.14
C TRP A 77 -6.66 11.35 -8.38
N ASP A 78 -7.54 11.61 -7.42
CA ASP A 78 -7.46 12.76 -6.53
C ASP A 78 -7.41 12.28 -5.09
N ILE A 79 -6.50 12.85 -4.29
CA ILE A 79 -6.47 12.65 -2.85
C ILE A 79 -7.02 13.92 -2.21
N ASN A 80 -8.06 13.76 -1.39
CA ASN A 80 -8.63 14.88 -0.67
C ASN A 80 -7.58 15.49 0.26
N THR A 81 -7.26 16.77 0.04
CA THR A 81 -6.22 17.48 0.79
C THR A 81 -6.51 17.66 2.26
N ARG A 82 -7.73 17.33 2.74
CA ARG A 82 -8.16 17.33 4.14
C ARG A 82 -8.24 15.92 4.75
N THR A 83 -8.80 14.95 4.04
CA THR A 83 -9.07 13.62 4.61
C THR A 83 -8.09 12.54 4.17
N GLY A 84 -7.32 12.74 3.10
CA GLY A 84 -6.44 11.73 2.53
C GLY A 84 -7.18 10.67 1.70
N ILE A 85 -8.51 10.72 1.66
CA ILE A 85 -9.32 9.76 0.93
C ILE A 85 -9.13 9.98 -0.58
N ARG A 86 -8.87 8.87 -1.30
CA ARG A 86 -8.81 8.86 -2.76
C ARG A 86 -10.21 8.89 -3.36
N THR A 87 -10.37 9.72 -4.38
CA THR A 87 -11.49 9.74 -5.31
C THR A 87 -11.00 9.72 -6.75
N PHE A 88 -11.89 9.42 -7.68
CA PHE A 88 -11.65 9.56 -9.11
C PHE A 88 -12.33 10.81 -9.63
N GLY A 89 -11.71 11.46 -10.60
CA GLY A 89 -12.33 12.58 -11.30
C GLY A 89 -11.76 12.76 -12.70
N HIS A 90 -12.35 13.69 -13.43
CA HIS A 90 -11.95 14.02 -14.78
C HIS A 90 -12.10 15.52 -15.03
N THR A 91 -11.47 16.00 -16.10
CA THR A 91 -11.60 17.36 -16.61
C THR A 91 -11.55 17.31 -18.14
N THR A 92 -12.13 18.32 -18.79
CA THR A 92 -11.98 18.53 -20.24
C THR A 92 -10.79 19.45 -20.59
N VAL A 93 -10.13 20.02 -19.57
CA VAL A 93 -8.99 20.91 -19.74
C VAL A 93 -7.69 20.12 -19.57
N ALA A 94 -6.82 20.18 -20.58
CA ALA A 94 -5.54 19.49 -20.55
C ALA A 94 -4.67 19.96 -19.36
N PRO A 95 -4.10 19.04 -18.57
CA PRO A 95 -3.18 19.42 -17.52
C PRO A 95 -1.86 19.94 -18.08
N THR A 96 -1.25 20.85 -17.35
CA THR A 96 0.05 21.45 -17.68
C THR A 96 0.95 21.46 -16.44
N PHE A 97 2.24 21.75 -16.63
CA PHE A 97 3.18 21.88 -15.53
C PHE A 97 4.25 22.93 -15.85
N GLY A 98 4.87 23.49 -14.81
CA GLY A 98 5.89 24.52 -14.96
C GLY A 98 6.31 25.12 -13.62
N THR A 99 7.21 26.10 -13.67
CA THR A 99 7.77 26.73 -12.45
C THR A 99 6.92 27.90 -11.95
N ILE A 100 6.10 28.49 -12.81
CA ILE A 100 5.26 29.66 -12.55
C ILE A 100 3.84 29.38 -13.00
N ASN A 101 2.87 29.81 -12.20
CA ASN A 101 1.46 29.66 -12.54
C ASN A 101 1.18 30.34 -13.90
N PRO A 102 0.34 29.74 -14.75
CA PRO A 102 -0.09 30.35 -16.01
C PRO A 102 -0.68 31.75 -15.78
N PRO A 103 -0.31 32.77 -16.58
CA PRO A 103 -0.75 34.15 -16.37
C PRO A 103 -2.21 34.40 -16.80
N SER A 104 -2.78 33.53 -17.64
CA SER A 104 -4.18 33.61 -18.08
C SER A 104 -4.80 32.22 -18.05
N PRO A 105 -5.01 31.65 -16.85
CA PRO A 105 -5.56 30.32 -16.72
C PRO A 105 -7.05 30.31 -17.06
N VAL A 106 -7.49 29.24 -17.73
CA VAL A 106 -8.91 28.94 -17.91
C VAL A 106 -9.45 28.25 -16.66
N ASP A 107 -10.76 28.32 -16.45
CA ASP A 107 -11.40 27.59 -15.35
C ASP A 107 -11.08 26.08 -15.45
N ASP A 108 -10.92 25.43 -14.31
CA ASP A 108 -10.53 24.02 -14.20
C ASP A 108 -9.17 23.69 -14.85
N LEU A 109 -8.30 24.69 -15.08
CA LEU A 109 -6.93 24.42 -15.52
C LEU A 109 -6.13 23.76 -14.40
N HIS A 110 -5.69 22.54 -14.67
CA HIS A 110 -4.82 21.78 -13.80
C HIS A 110 -3.36 22.10 -14.10
N PHE A 111 -2.65 22.60 -13.10
CA PHE A 111 -1.27 23.03 -13.23
C PHE A 111 -0.42 22.45 -12.10
N PHE A 112 0.58 21.64 -12.44
CA PHE A 112 1.58 21.21 -11.46
C PHE A 112 2.72 22.23 -11.39
N ASN A 113 2.84 22.90 -10.24
CA ASN A 113 3.96 23.79 -9.98
C ASN A 113 5.19 22.97 -9.55
N THR A 114 6.22 22.93 -10.40
CA THR A 114 7.41 22.10 -10.21
C THR A 114 8.36 22.61 -9.12
N VAL A 115 8.30 23.90 -8.79
CA VAL A 115 9.08 24.50 -7.70
C VAL A 115 8.43 24.21 -6.35
N GLU A 116 7.13 24.43 -6.25
CA GLU A 116 6.38 24.19 -5.01
C GLU A 116 6.09 22.69 -4.78
N GLY A 117 6.16 21.86 -5.82
CA GLY A 117 5.78 20.45 -5.75
C GLY A 117 4.30 20.25 -5.48
N LYS A 118 3.43 21.10 -6.05
CA LYS A 118 1.98 21.09 -5.79
C LYS A 118 1.20 21.04 -7.08
N MET A 119 0.21 20.15 -7.13
CA MET A 119 -0.88 20.30 -8.10
C MET A 119 -1.78 21.46 -7.68
N LYS A 120 -2.19 22.27 -8.64
CA LYS A 120 -3.14 23.35 -8.47
C LYS A 120 -4.23 23.25 -9.52
N VAL A 121 -5.44 23.70 -9.19
CA VAL A 121 -6.55 23.86 -10.14
C VAL A 121 -7.02 25.29 -10.08
N PHE A 122 -7.15 25.95 -11.23
CA PHE A 122 -7.67 27.31 -11.27
C PHE A 122 -9.18 27.31 -11.08
N ASP A 123 -9.65 28.13 -10.15
CA ASP A 123 -11.07 28.42 -9.93
C ASP A 123 -11.32 29.85 -10.41
N ALA A 124 -12.04 29.99 -11.53
CA ALA A 124 -12.34 31.28 -12.14
C ALA A 124 -13.32 32.11 -11.29
N THR A 125 -14.12 31.48 -10.43
CA THR A 125 -15.04 32.18 -9.52
C THR A 125 -14.26 32.84 -8.39
N ALA A 126 -13.29 32.13 -7.82
CA ALA A 126 -12.42 32.65 -6.77
C ALA A 126 -11.25 33.50 -7.32
N GLY A 127 -10.98 33.42 -8.62
CA GLY A 127 -9.86 34.09 -9.28
C GLY A 127 -8.50 33.60 -8.78
N THR A 128 -8.40 32.36 -8.32
CA THR A 128 -7.19 31.82 -7.68
C THR A 128 -7.00 30.34 -7.91
N PHE A 129 -5.77 29.88 -7.66
CA PHE A 129 -5.42 28.48 -7.73
C PHE A 129 -5.66 27.78 -6.38
N LEU A 130 -6.41 26.68 -6.42
CA LEU A 130 -6.65 25.80 -5.28
C LEU A 130 -5.68 24.62 -5.30
N ASN A 131 -5.04 24.33 -4.17
CA ASN A 131 -4.11 23.19 -4.07
C ASN A 131 -4.86 21.86 -4.10
N LYS A 132 -4.30 20.88 -4.82
CA LYS A 132 -4.78 19.50 -4.95
C LYS A 132 -3.63 18.51 -4.81
N ILE A 133 -3.97 17.24 -4.62
CA ILE A 133 -3.03 16.11 -4.65
C ILE A 133 -3.57 15.16 -5.72
N ARG A 134 -2.95 15.16 -6.92
CA ARG A 134 -3.55 14.55 -8.11
C ARG A 134 -2.51 13.98 -9.06
N VAL A 135 -2.86 12.87 -9.70
CA VAL A 135 -2.07 12.23 -10.77
C VAL A 135 -3.03 11.80 -11.87
N PHE A 136 -2.63 11.98 -13.13
CA PHE A 136 -3.48 11.65 -14.27
C PHE A 136 -3.31 10.20 -14.70
N ALA A 137 -4.40 9.46 -14.87
CA ALA A 137 -4.38 8.09 -15.35
C ALA A 137 -4.22 8.03 -16.88
N GLY A 138 -4.76 9.00 -17.61
CA GLY A 138 -4.73 9.01 -19.07
C GLY A 138 -5.75 9.99 -19.62
N VAL A 139 -6.05 9.85 -20.91
CA VAL A 139 -7.06 10.67 -21.59
C VAL A 139 -7.98 9.78 -22.41
N TYR A 140 -9.28 10.07 -22.35
CA TYR A 140 -10.30 9.48 -23.21
C TYR A 140 -10.66 10.50 -24.30
N ARG A 141 -10.10 10.32 -25.49
CA ARG A 141 -10.16 11.24 -26.63
C ARG A 141 -11.48 11.13 -27.38
N GLY A 142 -12.15 12.26 -27.56
CA GLY A 142 -13.37 12.38 -28.35
C GLY A 142 -14.43 11.32 -28.04
N GLY A 143 -14.51 10.88 -26.77
CA GLY A 143 -15.42 9.82 -26.35
C GLY A 143 -15.24 8.47 -27.08
N ALA A 144 -14.05 8.18 -27.62
CA ALA A 144 -13.82 7.00 -28.45
C ALA A 144 -12.51 6.28 -28.16
N THR A 145 -11.39 7.02 -28.07
CA THR A 145 -10.06 6.42 -27.94
C THR A 145 -9.51 6.62 -26.54
N LEU A 146 -9.14 5.53 -25.86
CA LEU A 146 -8.53 5.59 -24.55
C LEU A 146 -7.01 5.55 -24.68
N GLU A 147 -6.33 6.55 -24.13
CA GLU A 147 -4.87 6.70 -24.11
C GLU A 147 -4.40 6.71 -22.64
N PRO A 148 -4.08 5.55 -22.04
CA PRO A 148 -3.56 5.51 -20.69
C PRO A 148 -2.12 6.06 -20.64
N ASN A 149 -1.78 6.74 -19.55
CA ASN A 149 -0.42 7.18 -19.31
C ASN A 149 0.51 5.97 -19.07
N SER A 150 1.76 6.09 -19.49
CA SER A 150 2.79 5.10 -19.20
C SER A 150 3.38 5.31 -17.79
N THR A 151 4.12 4.30 -17.31
CA THR A 151 4.92 4.42 -16.10
C THR A 151 5.97 5.51 -16.25
N GLY A 152 6.17 6.32 -15.21
CA GLY A 152 7.15 7.40 -15.19
C GLY A 152 6.57 8.73 -14.72
N SER A 153 7.38 9.78 -14.84
CA SER A 153 6.99 11.12 -14.41
C SER A 153 6.06 11.80 -15.40
N GLN A 154 5.03 12.50 -14.89
CA GLN A 154 4.15 13.34 -15.72
C GLN A 154 4.57 14.80 -15.75
N VAL A 155 5.56 15.16 -14.93
CA VAL A 155 5.98 16.56 -14.70
C VAL A 155 7.49 16.75 -14.94
N ALA A 156 8.14 15.75 -15.55
CA ALA A 156 9.56 15.74 -15.89
C ALA A 156 10.50 16.04 -14.70
N ILE A 157 10.11 15.64 -13.47
CA ILE A 157 10.98 15.74 -12.29
C ILE A 157 11.57 14.37 -12.01
N SER A 158 12.85 14.21 -12.35
CA SER A 158 13.66 13.03 -12.04
C SER A 158 14.55 13.26 -10.81
N GLY A 159 14.86 12.19 -10.09
CA GLY A 159 15.65 12.23 -8.87
C GLY A 159 15.30 11.08 -7.92
N SER A 160 15.95 10.99 -6.77
CA SER A 160 15.63 9.98 -5.76
C SER A 160 14.62 10.55 -4.75
N PHE A 161 13.40 10.05 -4.77
CA PHE A 161 12.33 10.50 -3.88
C PHE A 161 11.80 9.35 -3.03
N LEU A 162 11.55 9.61 -1.74
CA LEU A 162 10.81 8.70 -0.87
C LEU A 162 9.31 8.94 -1.08
N SER A 163 8.57 7.85 -1.26
CA SER A 163 7.11 7.85 -1.39
C SER A 163 6.55 6.77 -0.47
N GLY A 164 5.66 7.18 0.43
CA GLY A 164 5.07 6.33 1.46
C GLY A 164 3.55 6.36 1.40
N GLU A 165 2.90 5.33 1.93
CA GLU A 165 1.44 5.27 2.00
C GLU A 165 0.94 6.17 3.13
N ILE A 166 -0.18 6.86 2.90
CA ILE A 166 -0.77 7.75 3.92
C ILE A 166 -1.29 6.90 5.08
N ILE A 167 -0.92 7.27 6.31
CA ILE A 167 -1.45 6.64 7.52
C ILE A 167 -2.78 7.29 7.88
N PHE A 168 -3.80 6.48 8.13
CA PHE A 168 -5.13 6.92 8.55
C PHE A 168 -5.34 6.65 10.04
N ASP A 169 -6.12 7.52 10.69
CA ASP A 169 -6.63 7.29 12.04
C ASP A 169 -7.83 6.32 12.03
N ASP A 170 -8.32 5.98 13.22
CA ASP A 170 -9.49 5.12 13.45
C ASP A 170 -10.80 5.70 12.88
N SER A 171 -10.82 7.01 12.60
CA SER A 171 -11.94 7.70 11.95
C SER A 171 -11.87 7.71 10.42
N GLY A 172 -10.85 7.07 9.84
CA GLY A 172 -10.61 7.00 8.40
C GLY A 172 -10.11 8.33 7.81
N ARG A 173 -9.45 9.17 8.62
CA ARG A 173 -8.81 10.42 8.17
C ARG A 173 -7.31 10.29 8.20
N GLY A 174 -6.65 10.79 7.15
CA GLY A 174 -5.20 10.82 7.07
C GLY A 174 -4.59 11.64 8.21
N VAL A 175 -3.68 11.03 8.94
CA VAL A 175 -2.90 11.68 10.01
C VAL A 175 -2.02 12.76 9.40
N ARG A 176 -1.93 13.91 10.05
CA ARG A 176 -1.19 15.07 9.54
C ARG A 176 0.04 15.38 10.36
N LYS A 177 1.08 15.83 9.67
CA LYS A 177 2.24 16.50 10.24
C LYS A 177 1.88 17.94 10.62
N GLY A 178 2.70 18.54 11.48
CA GLY A 178 2.56 19.95 11.87
C GLY A 178 2.68 20.95 10.70
N ASN A 179 3.30 20.55 9.59
CA ASN A 179 3.43 21.35 8.36
C ASN A 179 2.21 21.23 7.41
N GLY A 180 1.19 20.44 7.78
CA GLY A 180 -0.02 20.24 6.99
C GLY A 180 0.04 19.15 5.92
N GLU A 181 1.19 18.51 5.69
CA GLU A 181 1.31 17.28 4.88
C GLU A 181 0.77 16.06 5.63
N PHE A 182 0.48 14.99 4.90
CA PHE A 182 0.11 13.71 5.52
C PHE A 182 1.33 12.98 6.07
N PHE A 183 1.13 12.30 7.19
CA PHE A 183 2.07 11.33 7.73
C PHE A 183 2.02 10.05 6.89
N THR A 184 3.18 9.46 6.65
CA THR A 184 3.33 8.30 5.75
C THR A 184 4.12 7.17 6.40
N THR A 185 4.12 6.00 5.77
CA THR A 185 4.96 4.85 6.17
C THR A 185 6.47 5.11 6.12
N GLU A 186 6.91 6.20 5.47
CA GLU A 186 8.32 6.61 5.43
C GLU A 186 8.70 7.57 6.58
N ASP A 187 7.71 8.05 7.33
CA ASP A 187 7.93 8.98 8.43
C ASP A 187 8.17 8.25 9.76
N GLN A 188 9.05 8.83 10.59
CA GLN A 188 9.39 8.26 11.89
C GLN A 188 8.50 8.85 13.00
N PHE A 189 7.99 7.98 13.88
CA PHE A 189 7.37 8.40 15.12
C PHE A 189 8.46 8.67 16.17
N ILE A 190 8.40 9.84 16.82
CA ILE A 190 9.33 10.22 17.89
C ILE A 190 8.49 10.57 19.11
N ARG A 191 8.76 9.92 20.24
CA ARG A 191 8.10 10.22 21.52
C ARG A 191 9.12 10.85 22.47
N ASN A 192 8.88 12.11 22.85
CA ASN A 192 9.61 12.81 23.93
C ASN A 192 11.16 12.67 23.86
N GLY A 193 11.75 12.93 22.70
CA GLY A 193 13.20 12.92 22.51
C GLY A 193 13.86 11.54 22.37
N ALA A 194 13.10 10.45 22.54
CA ALA A 194 13.52 9.12 22.14
C ALA A 194 12.96 8.81 20.75
N ILE A 195 13.83 8.37 19.84
CA ILE A 195 13.42 7.73 18.59
C ILE A 195 12.60 6.51 19.04
N ALA A 196 11.31 6.47 18.71
CA ALA A 196 10.52 5.31 19.04
C ALA A 196 11.05 4.14 18.19
N GLU A 197 11.35 3.02 18.85
CA GLU A 197 11.46 1.69 18.26
C GLU A 197 10.34 1.48 17.22
N PRO A 198 10.57 0.70 16.15
CA PRO A 198 9.63 0.60 15.03
C PRO A 198 8.22 0.24 15.52
N LEU A 199 7.32 1.21 15.41
CA LEU A 199 5.89 1.05 15.66
C LEU A 199 5.36 0.01 14.66
N ARG A 200 5.04 -1.19 15.13
CA ARG A 200 4.40 -2.24 14.33
C ARG A 200 2.96 -1.83 14.01
N LEU A 201 2.71 -1.48 12.76
CA LEU A 201 1.38 -1.38 12.17
C LEU A 201 1.12 -2.71 11.45
N GLU A 202 0.02 -3.38 11.81
CA GLU A 202 -0.46 -4.65 11.27
C GLU A 202 0.17 -5.96 11.77
N SER A 203 -0.02 -6.24 13.06
CA SER A 203 -0.14 -7.64 13.50
C SER A 203 -1.37 -7.79 14.38
N ASN A 204 -2.16 -8.84 14.18
CA ASN A 204 -3.18 -9.23 15.15
C ASN A 204 -2.44 -9.78 16.38
N ILE A 205 -2.16 -8.89 17.34
CA ILE A 205 -1.47 -9.22 18.58
C ILE A 205 -2.52 -9.69 19.57
N LEU A 206 -2.44 -10.98 19.89
CA LEU A 206 -3.21 -11.59 20.97
C LEU A 206 -2.32 -11.67 22.20
N THR A 207 -2.86 -11.33 23.36
CA THR A 207 -2.17 -11.55 24.64
C THR A 207 -2.60 -12.89 25.22
N ALA A 208 -1.64 -13.70 25.63
CA ALA A 208 -1.88 -15.00 26.23
C ALA A 208 -0.92 -15.26 27.40
N VAL A 209 -1.21 -16.29 28.20
CA VAL A 209 -0.36 -16.74 29.30
C VAL A 209 0.44 -17.96 28.86
N ALA A 210 1.75 -17.89 28.99
CA ALA A 210 2.67 -18.97 28.69
C ALA A 210 2.43 -20.18 29.62
N GLN A 211 2.23 -21.37 29.05
CA GLN A 211 2.11 -22.64 29.79
C GLN A 211 3.43 -23.41 29.89
N GLU A 212 4.51 -22.83 29.37
CA GLU A 212 5.89 -23.30 29.52
C GLU A 212 6.86 -22.15 29.24
N ASN A 213 8.17 -22.38 29.44
CA ASN A 213 9.17 -21.39 29.09
C ASN A 213 9.35 -21.34 27.57
N MET A 214 9.27 -20.14 27.00
CA MET A 214 9.38 -19.93 25.55
C MET A 214 10.27 -18.73 25.26
N ALA A 215 11.01 -18.82 24.16
CA ALA A 215 11.83 -17.72 23.68
C ALA A 215 11.00 -16.76 22.81
N ALA A 216 11.56 -15.57 22.58
CA ALA A 216 11.06 -14.64 21.58
C ALA A 216 11.11 -15.29 20.19
N PHE A 217 10.10 -15.03 19.37
CA PHE A 217 9.94 -15.58 18.02
C PHE A 217 9.77 -17.10 17.96
N SER A 218 9.40 -17.74 19.06
CA SER A 218 8.92 -19.12 19.06
C SER A 218 7.51 -19.21 18.49
N VAL A 219 7.25 -20.28 17.75
CA VAL A 219 5.91 -20.63 17.28
C VAL A 219 5.12 -21.26 18.41
N VAL A 220 3.90 -20.80 18.63
CA VAL A 220 3.04 -21.22 19.75
C VAL A 220 1.64 -21.58 19.28
N ALA A 221 1.03 -22.56 19.94
CA ALA A 221 -0.34 -22.98 19.71
C ALA A 221 -1.22 -22.62 20.92
N PHE A 222 -2.44 -22.15 20.65
CA PHE A 222 -3.43 -21.89 21.70
C PHE A 222 -4.01 -23.20 22.22
N SER A 223 -3.67 -23.54 23.47
CA SER A 223 -4.12 -24.77 24.12
C SER A 223 -5.46 -24.60 24.84
N ALA A 224 -5.74 -23.39 25.30
CA ALA A 224 -7.01 -22.99 25.89
C ALA A 224 -7.20 -21.47 25.73
N PHE A 225 -8.34 -20.96 26.19
CA PHE A 225 -8.61 -19.52 26.15
C PHE A 225 -7.48 -18.72 26.83
N ASN A 226 -6.83 -17.84 26.07
CA ASN A 226 -5.67 -17.03 26.49
C ASN A 226 -4.50 -17.83 27.07
N LYS A 227 -4.29 -19.08 26.64
CA LYS A 227 -3.16 -19.90 27.06
C LYS A 227 -2.43 -20.47 25.86
N VAL A 228 -1.11 -20.40 25.89
CA VAL A 228 -0.24 -20.84 24.79
C VAL A 228 0.87 -21.75 25.26
N LEU A 229 1.25 -22.67 24.40
CA LEU A 229 2.38 -23.60 24.50
C LEU A 229 3.13 -23.59 23.17
N LEU A 230 4.38 -24.05 23.15
CA LEU A 230 5.17 -24.23 21.94
C LEU A 230 4.39 -25.12 20.98
N ALA A 231 4.26 -24.66 19.75
CA ALA A 231 3.49 -25.37 18.74
C ALA A 231 4.28 -26.59 18.28
N GLU A 232 3.56 -27.71 18.15
CA GLU A 232 4.07 -28.90 17.48
C GLU A 232 3.56 -28.99 16.05
N TYR A 233 4.22 -29.78 15.21
CA TYR A 233 3.78 -30.03 13.84
C TYR A 233 2.31 -30.49 13.77
N GLU A 234 1.86 -31.30 14.73
CA GLU A 234 0.50 -31.83 14.78
C GLU A 234 -0.58 -30.82 15.24
N ASP A 235 -0.17 -29.68 15.80
CA ASP A 235 -1.10 -28.63 16.24
C ASP A 235 -1.67 -27.82 15.07
N VAL A 236 -1.01 -27.86 13.92
CA VAL A 236 -1.41 -27.13 12.73
C VAL A 236 -2.77 -27.64 12.24
N GLU A 237 -3.64 -26.71 11.81
CA GLU A 237 -5.05 -26.93 11.44
C GLU A 237 -6.01 -27.30 12.58
N GLN A 238 -5.50 -27.80 13.70
CA GLN A 238 -6.32 -28.14 14.87
C GLN A 238 -6.42 -27.00 15.88
N LYS A 239 -5.36 -26.20 15.99
CA LYS A 239 -5.26 -25.07 16.91
C LYS A 239 -4.91 -23.79 16.16
N LEU A 240 -5.24 -22.67 16.77
CA LEU A 240 -4.70 -21.39 16.34
C LEU A 240 -3.21 -21.37 16.66
N VAL A 241 -2.38 -21.09 15.65
CA VAL A 241 -0.92 -20.98 15.76
C VAL A 241 -0.52 -19.52 15.57
N GLY A 242 0.50 -19.05 16.29
CA GLY A 242 1.08 -17.73 16.15
C GLY A 242 2.54 -17.70 16.59
N ILE A 243 3.16 -16.53 16.58
CA ILE A 243 4.58 -16.36 16.92
C ILE A 243 4.73 -15.35 18.06
N THR A 244 5.51 -15.70 19.09
CA THR A 244 5.79 -14.79 20.22
C THR A 244 6.70 -13.64 19.82
N THR A 245 6.60 -12.50 20.49
CA THR A 245 7.48 -11.34 20.21
C THR A 245 8.53 -11.08 21.28
N SER A 246 8.45 -11.79 22.40
CA SER A 246 9.34 -11.66 23.55
C SER A 246 9.47 -13.02 24.24
N ASP A 247 10.54 -13.19 25.00
CA ASP A 247 10.68 -14.33 25.90
C ASP A 247 9.57 -14.29 26.96
N ALA A 248 9.12 -15.46 27.42
CA ALA A 248 8.16 -15.59 28.51
C ALA A 248 8.44 -16.85 29.32
N LEU A 249 8.42 -16.73 30.65
CA LEU A 249 8.46 -17.87 31.55
C LEU A 249 7.05 -18.44 31.78
N LEU A 250 6.98 -19.67 32.29
CA LEU A 250 5.74 -20.30 32.71
C LEU A 250 4.91 -19.35 33.60
N GLY A 251 3.67 -19.07 33.16
CA GLY A 251 2.72 -18.22 33.87
C GLY A 251 2.80 -16.73 33.56
N GLU A 252 3.77 -16.29 32.75
CA GLU A 252 3.89 -14.90 32.31
C GLU A 252 2.99 -14.60 31.10
N GLU A 253 2.61 -13.32 30.97
CA GLU A 253 1.89 -12.85 29.79
C GLU A 253 2.86 -12.65 28.62
N VAL A 254 2.45 -13.10 27.44
CA VAL A 254 3.20 -13.00 26.19
C VAL A 254 2.31 -12.48 25.07
N ASN A 255 2.91 -11.67 24.21
CA ASN A 255 2.28 -11.19 22.99
C ASN A 255 2.53 -12.17 21.84
N VAL A 256 1.44 -12.57 21.17
CA VAL A 256 1.43 -13.54 20.09
C VAL A 256 0.91 -12.89 18.82
N VAL A 257 1.68 -12.96 17.75
CA VAL A 257 1.30 -12.50 16.42
C VAL A 257 0.67 -13.67 15.67
N ALA A 258 -0.64 -13.60 15.45
CA ALA A 258 -1.38 -14.64 14.73
C ALA A 258 -1.39 -14.44 13.21
N GLN A 259 -1.21 -13.20 12.75
CA GLN A 259 -1.17 -12.85 11.33
C GLN A 259 -0.40 -11.54 11.12
N GLY A 260 0.33 -11.45 10.01
CA GLY A 260 1.07 -10.26 9.60
C GLY A 260 2.48 -10.60 9.13
N PHE A 261 3.30 -9.56 8.96
CA PHE A 261 4.72 -9.71 8.63
C PHE A 261 5.57 -9.64 9.88
N LEU A 262 6.56 -10.53 9.99
CA LEU A 262 7.51 -10.55 11.11
C LEU A 262 8.92 -10.37 10.58
N LEU A 263 9.65 -9.44 11.18
CA LEU A 263 11.06 -9.22 10.94
C LEU A 263 11.84 -9.68 12.18
N ASN A 264 12.71 -10.68 12.01
CA ASN A 264 13.69 -11.09 13.00
C ASN A 264 15.05 -11.25 12.31
N PRO A 265 16.06 -10.42 12.63
CA PRO A 265 17.40 -10.54 12.05
C PRO A 265 18.10 -11.89 12.29
N ALA A 266 17.62 -12.69 13.25
CA ALA A 266 18.14 -14.03 13.52
C ALA A 266 17.53 -15.11 12.62
N PHE A 267 16.45 -14.82 11.88
CA PHE A 267 15.93 -15.76 10.88
C PHE A 267 16.91 -15.89 9.72
N ASN A 268 17.37 -17.11 9.48
CA ASN A 268 18.39 -17.42 8.50
C ASN A 268 17.88 -18.44 7.48
N PHE A 269 16.72 -18.12 6.88
CA PHE A 269 16.13 -18.91 5.80
C PHE A 269 16.90 -18.70 4.50
N THR A 270 17.12 -19.77 3.75
CA THR A 270 18.00 -19.76 2.58
C THR A 270 17.24 -19.62 1.27
N THR A 271 15.95 -19.98 1.27
CA THR A 271 15.13 -20.04 0.06
C THR A 271 14.02 -19.00 0.11
N PRO A 272 14.04 -17.97 -0.76
CA PRO A 272 12.94 -17.00 -0.84
C PRO A 272 11.61 -17.67 -1.17
N ASN A 273 10.52 -17.24 -0.54
CA ASN A 273 9.18 -17.81 -0.70
C ASN A 273 9.08 -19.31 -0.34
N ALA A 274 10.02 -19.83 0.44
CA ALA A 274 9.91 -21.17 1.00
C ALA A 274 8.74 -21.26 1.97
N GLU A 275 8.05 -22.40 1.91
CA GLU A 275 7.01 -22.75 2.88
C GLU A 275 7.67 -23.13 4.20
N LEU A 276 7.16 -22.56 5.29
CA LEU A 276 7.69 -22.79 6.64
C LEU A 276 6.72 -23.62 7.46
N PHE A 277 7.24 -24.67 8.06
CA PHE A 277 6.55 -25.60 8.94
C PHE A 277 6.99 -25.38 10.39
N VAL A 278 6.30 -26.05 11.31
CA VAL A 278 6.58 -25.99 12.74
C VAL A 278 7.23 -27.27 13.19
N ASP A 279 8.27 -27.16 13.99
CA ASP A 279 8.91 -28.27 14.69
C ASP A 279 9.39 -27.80 16.07
N GLU A 280 8.86 -28.36 17.16
CA GLU A 280 9.17 -28.00 18.55
C GLU A 280 9.21 -26.48 18.83
N GLY A 281 8.22 -25.74 18.31
CA GLY A 281 8.13 -24.29 18.47
C GLY A 281 9.12 -23.45 17.64
N ALA A 282 9.83 -24.06 16.68
CA ALA A 282 10.66 -23.38 15.70
C ALA A 282 10.04 -23.40 14.29
N LEU A 283 10.45 -22.46 13.44
CA LEU A 283 10.12 -22.47 12.01
C LEU A 283 11.20 -23.24 11.24
N VAL A 284 10.78 -24.20 10.42
CA VAL A 284 11.67 -25.04 9.60
C VAL A 284 11.26 -25.00 8.12
N GLU A 285 12.24 -25.03 7.20
CA GLU A 285 12.00 -25.01 5.74
C GLU A 285 11.65 -26.40 5.16
N THR A 286 11.88 -27.47 5.93
CA THR A 286 11.59 -28.85 5.51
C THR A 286 10.37 -29.36 6.26
N ASP A 287 9.43 -29.95 5.53
CA ASP A 287 8.23 -30.56 6.11
C ASP A 287 8.60 -31.77 7.00
N PRO A 288 8.33 -31.72 8.32
CA PRO A 288 8.55 -32.83 9.24
C PRO A 288 7.92 -34.16 8.81
N ASN A 289 6.79 -34.17 8.10
CA ASN A 289 6.18 -35.39 7.57
C ASN A 289 7.07 -36.07 6.49
N ILE A 290 7.86 -35.29 5.76
CA ILE A 290 8.77 -35.81 4.73
C ILE A 290 10.07 -36.31 5.38
N SER A 291 10.61 -35.60 6.37
CA SER A 291 11.86 -35.97 7.03
C SER A 291 11.72 -37.07 8.08
N ASP A 292 10.60 -37.11 8.83
CA ASP A 292 10.27 -38.15 9.80
C ASP A 292 8.78 -38.56 9.70
N PRO A 293 8.42 -39.40 8.71
CA PRO A 293 7.05 -39.86 8.52
C PRO A 293 6.55 -40.80 9.63
N ILE A 294 7.43 -41.29 10.51
CA ILE A 294 7.04 -42.15 11.64
C ILE A 294 6.63 -41.27 12.83
N GLY A 295 7.40 -40.21 13.12
CA GLY A 295 7.07 -39.21 14.13
C GLY A 295 5.87 -38.34 13.73
N HIS A 296 5.75 -38.03 12.44
CA HIS A 296 4.70 -37.17 11.87
C HIS A 296 3.97 -37.91 10.75
N PRO A 297 2.97 -38.75 11.06
CA PRO A 297 2.32 -39.61 10.06
C PRO A 297 1.35 -38.87 9.12
N ASN A 298 0.88 -37.68 9.51
CA ASN A 298 -0.10 -36.92 8.75
C ASN A 298 0.55 -35.66 8.15
N PRO A 299 0.40 -35.39 6.85
CA PRO A 299 0.91 -34.16 6.25
C PRO A 299 0.12 -32.94 6.76
N ARG A 300 0.81 -31.82 6.95
CA ARG A 300 0.25 -30.55 7.42
C ARG A 300 0.54 -29.43 6.45
N VAL A 301 -0.27 -28.37 6.52
CA VAL A 301 -0.04 -27.15 5.75
C VAL A 301 1.06 -26.29 6.40
N PRO A 302 1.79 -25.49 5.61
CA PRO A 302 2.75 -24.54 6.16
C PRO A 302 2.04 -23.41 6.92
N VAL A 303 2.70 -22.90 7.96
CA VAL A 303 2.18 -21.83 8.83
C VAL A 303 2.68 -20.44 8.44
N ALA A 304 3.76 -20.36 7.66
CA ALA A 304 4.37 -19.12 7.22
C ALA A 304 5.12 -19.30 5.89
N ARG A 305 5.62 -18.19 5.34
CA ARG A 305 6.51 -18.16 4.17
C ARG A 305 7.59 -17.09 4.34
N VAL A 306 8.73 -17.30 3.70
CA VAL A 306 9.89 -16.37 3.66
C VAL A 306 9.65 -15.22 2.69
#